data_AF-R0IMM1-F1
#
_entry.id   AF-R0IMM1-F1
#
_cell.length_a   1.000
_cell.length_b   1.000
_cell.length_c   1.000
_cell.angle_alpha   90.00
_cell.angle_beta   90.00
_cell.angle_gamma   90.00
#
_symmetry.space_group_name_H-M   'P 1'
#
loop_
_entity.id
_entity.type
_entity.pdbx_description
1 polymer ?
#
loop_
_entity_poly.entity_id
_entity_poly.type
_entity_poly.pdbx_seq_one_letter_code
_entity_poly.pdbx_strand_id
1 'polypeptide(L)'
;MKEDRRLPHKRDGLQFLTSKTAFVIFIVLSYALGYFSAYYNRQPPQQPPSTAEVRTVKSTNSQGCSIDNFRVTTRCGDLVPPELIRRTVIDRIFNGTSPYSDFPPPHAAKYLRPKRIKGWGSYGAVFENLIRQVKPRTIVEIGSFLGASAIHMANLTRRLGMEETQILCVDDFRGWPGFRDRFKDVALVNGDVLLMYQFMQNVVSSEYSGSILPVPFSTGSALEKMCEWGVTADLVEIDAGHDFNSAWADINRAVRILRPGGVIFGHDYFTAADNRGVRRAVNLFAEINRLKVKTDGQHWVIDSVKLT
;
A
#
# COMPACT_ATOMS: atom_id res chain seq x y z
N MET A 1 22.41 30.95 89.83
CA MET A 1 23.17 29.71 89.59
C MET A 1 22.18 28.56 89.52
N LYS A 2 21.70 28.23 88.32
CA LYS A 2 21.02 26.97 88.00
C LYS A 2 21.06 26.79 86.49
N GLU A 3 21.70 25.70 86.15
CA GLU A 3 22.03 25.18 84.84
C GLU A 3 20.79 24.47 84.30
N ASP A 4 20.40 24.75 83.05
CA ASP A 4 19.41 23.90 82.39
C ASP A 4 19.80 23.58 80.95
N ARG A 5 19.61 22.30 80.64
CA ARG A 5 20.30 21.51 79.62
C ARG A 5 19.84 21.85 78.21
N ARG A 6 20.78 21.99 77.27
CA ARG A 6 20.50 21.90 75.82
C ARG A 6 20.34 20.43 75.43
N LEU A 7 19.19 20.09 74.84
CA LEU A 7 19.00 18.86 74.05
C LEU A 7 19.55 19.08 72.62
N PRO A 8 20.28 18.13 72.02
CA PRO A 8 20.67 18.24 70.62
C PRO A 8 19.50 17.82 69.72
N HIS A 9 19.06 18.75 68.85
CA HIS A 9 18.11 18.46 67.79
C HIS A 9 18.83 17.67 66.69
N LYS A 10 18.62 16.35 66.65
CA LYS A 10 19.07 15.51 65.52
C LYS A 10 18.40 16.02 64.24
N ARG A 11 19.20 16.34 63.24
CA ARG A 11 18.77 16.84 61.91
C ARG A 11 19.26 15.90 60.82
N ASP A 12 19.02 14.59 60.97
CA ASP A 12 19.45 13.57 60.00
C ASP A 12 18.38 13.19 58.96
N GLY A 13 17.18 13.78 59.02
CA GLY A 13 16.07 13.37 58.15
C GLY A 13 16.13 13.87 56.70
N LEU A 14 16.96 14.88 56.40
CA LEU A 14 16.86 15.62 55.13
C LEU A 14 18.05 15.46 54.17
N GLN A 15 19.03 14.60 54.48
CA GLN A 15 20.10 14.24 53.53
C GLN A 15 19.86 12.93 52.78
N PHE A 16 18.93 12.08 53.25
CA PHE A 16 18.65 10.81 52.58
C PHE A 16 17.94 10.99 51.22
N LEU A 17 17.15 12.07 51.07
CA LEU A 17 16.30 12.31 49.89
C LEU A 17 17.02 12.90 48.66
N THR A 18 18.31 13.22 48.75
CA THR A 18 19.09 13.78 47.62
C THR A 18 20.20 12.84 47.12
N SER A 19 20.30 11.63 47.68
CA SER A 19 21.25 10.61 47.21
C SER A 19 20.74 9.89 45.96
N LYS A 20 21.65 9.58 45.02
CA LYS A 20 21.37 8.74 43.83
C LYS A 20 20.72 7.40 44.22
N THR A 21 21.03 6.89 45.41
CA THR A 21 20.45 5.66 45.96
C THR A 21 18.96 5.80 46.26
N ALA A 22 18.51 6.96 46.76
CA ALA A 22 17.08 7.20 47.02
C ALA A 22 16.28 7.27 45.71
N PHE A 23 16.87 7.81 44.65
CA PHE A 23 16.25 7.84 43.32
C PHE A 23 16.08 6.45 42.72
N VAL A 24 17.10 5.59 42.85
CA VAL A 24 17.02 4.18 42.40
C VAL A 24 15.97 3.42 43.21
N ILE A 25 15.92 3.62 44.53
CA ILE A 25 14.88 3.01 45.39
C ILE A 25 13.48 3.48 44.96
N PHE A 26 13.32 4.76 44.62
CA PHE A 26 12.04 5.29 44.16
C PHE A 26 11.61 4.70 42.81
N ILE A 27 12.54 4.51 41.87
CA ILE A 27 12.27 3.88 40.56
C ILE A 27 11.89 2.42 40.75
N VAL A 28 12.60 1.67 41.60
CA VAL A 28 12.30 0.26 41.87
C VAL A 28 10.94 0.13 42.58
N LEU A 29 10.63 0.99 43.54
CA LEU A 29 9.33 0.99 44.22
C LEU A 29 8.19 1.33 43.26
N SER A 30 8.35 2.31 42.38
CA SER A 30 7.32 2.67 41.40
C SER A 30 7.12 1.58 40.34
N TYR A 31 8.19 0.90 39.91
CA TYR A 31 8.09 -0.28 39.05
C TYR A 31 7.38 -1.44 39.75
N ALA A 32 7.74 -1.75 41.00
CA ALA A 32 7.12 -2.81 41.78
C ALA A 32 5.63 -2.52 42.02
N LEU A 33 5.28 -1.30 42.43
CA LEU A 33 3.89 -0.88 42.64
C LEU A 33 3.08 -0.93 41.34
N GLY A 34 3.66 -0.53 40.21
CA GLY A 34 3.04 -0.67 38.89
C GLY A 34 2.79 -2.13 38.51
N TYR A 35 3.77 -3.00 38.77
CA TYR A 35 3.66 -4.45 38.53
C TYR A 35 2.57 -5.10 39.39
N PHE A 36 2.51 -4.78 40.68
CA PHE A 36 1.46 -5.30 41.57
C PHE A 36 0.08 -4.73 41.25
N SER A 37 -0.03 -3.48 40.83
CA SER A 37 -1.29 -2.90 40.35
C SER A 37 -1.80 -3.58 39.08
N ALA A 38 -0.91 -3.87 38.12
CA ALA A 38 -1.27 -4.61 36.91
C ALA A 38 -1.64 -6.07 37.20
N TYR A 39 -1.02 -6.68 38.21
CA TYR A 39 -1.33 -8.05 38.65
C TYR A 39 -2.69 -8.13 39.36
N TYR A 40 -3.01 -7.17 40.25
CA TYR A 40 -4.29 -7.14 40.97
C TYR A 40 -5.47 -6.67 40.11
N ASN A 41 -5.23 -5.88 39.05
CA ASN A 41 -6.27 -5.48 38.10
C ASN A 41 -6.52 -6.51 36.98
N ARG A 42 -5.79 -7.64 36.96
CA ARG A 42 -6.21 -8.79 36.16
C ARG A 42 -7.40 -9.45 36.84
N GLN A 43 -8.61 -9.04 36.48
CA GLN A 43 -9.77 -9.88 36.70
C GLN A 43 -9.54 -11.22 35.99
N PRO A 44 -9.89 -12.37 36.60
CA PRO A 44 -10.03 -13.62 35.87
C PRO A 44 -10.98 -13.37 34.69
N PRO A 45 -10.75 -13.97 33.51
CA PRO A 45 -11.70 -13.86 32.42
C PRO A 45 -13.08 -14.27 32.93
N GLN A 46 -14.03 -13.33 32.90
CA GLN A 46 -15.43 -13.62 33.17
C GLN A 46 -15.83 -14.77 32.24
N GLN A 47 -16.39 -15.84 32.81
CA GLN A 47 -16.98 -16.91 32.02
C GLN A 47 -17.97 -16.28 31.02
N PRO A 48 -17.93 -16.65 29.73
CA PRO A 48 -18.98 -16.22 28.81
C PRO A 48 -20.34 -16.66 29.37
N PRO A 49 -21.41 -15.86 29.19
CA PRO A 49 -22.74 -16.27 29.63
C PRO A 49 -23.06 -17.65 29.05
N SER A 50 -23.59 -18.50 29.93
CA SER A 50 -24.18 -19.82 29.66
C SER A 50 -24.68 -19.92 28.24
N THR A 51 -24.13 -20.89 27.50
CA THR A 51 -24.61 -21.41 26.23
C THR A 51 -26.12 -21.27 26.11
N ALA A 52 -26.57 -20.30 25.31
CA ALA A 52 -27.81 -20.48 24.58
C ALA A 52 -27.61 -21.79 23.80
N GLU A 53 -28.49 -22.76 24.00
CA GLU A 53 -28.48 -23.99 23.21
C GLU A 53 -28.41 -23.59 21.74
N VAL A 54 -27.25 -23.80 21.13
CA VAL A 54 -27.12 -23.84 19.69
C VAL A 54 -28.04 -24.97 19.29
N ARG A 55 -29.23 -24.63 18.80
CA ARG A 55 -30.07 -25.58 18.07
C ARG A 55 -29.15 -26.22 17.06
N THR A 56 -28.82 -27.48 17.29
CA THR A 56 -28.18 -28.35 16.33
C THR A 56 -29.13 -28.41 15.16
N VAL A 57 -28.92 -27.51 14.20
CA VAL A 57 -29.44 -27.67 12.86
C VAL A 57 -28.89 -29.02 12.43
N LYS A 58 -29.79 -30.01 12.35
CA LYS A 58 -29.48 -31.32 11.80
C LYS A 58 -28.67 -31.08 10.53
N SER A 59 -27.46 -31.61 10.52
CA SER A 59 -26.60 -31.72 9.33
C SER A 59 -27.48 -32.14 8.16
N THR A 60 -27.85 -31.17 7.34
CA THR A 60 -28.60 -31.35 6.12
C THR A 60 -27.65 -30.95 5.04
N ASN A 61 -26.93 -31.98 4.57
CA ASN A 61 -25.99 -31.97 3.46
C ASN A 61 -24.82 -30.99 3.62
N SER A 62 -23.61 -31.51 3.45
CA SER A 62 -22.51 -30.70 2.94
C SER A 62 -22.95 -30.11 1.60
N GLN A 63 -23.60 -28.95 1.60
CA GLN A 63 -23.65 -28.10 0.44
C GLN A 63 -22.19 -27.77 0.17
N GLY A 64 -21.59 -28.50 -0.78
CA GLY A 64 -20.23 -28.24 -1.20
C GLY A 64 -20.11 -26.75 -1.48
N CYS A 65 -19.00 -26.15 -1.06
CA CYS A 65 -18.64 -24.81 -1.50
C CYS A 65 -18.76 -24.82 -3.03
N SER A 66 -19.78 -24.14 -3.57
CA SER A 66 -19.96 -24.07 -5.02
C SER A 66 -18.83 -23.18 -5.52
N ILE A 67 -17.73 -23.82 -5.91
CA ILE A 67 -16.52 -23.19 -6.45
C ILE A 67 -16.88 -22.29 -7.65
N ASP A 68 -18.00 -22.59 -8.33
CA ASP A 68 -18.54 -21.77 -9.41
C ASP A 68 -18.79 -20.31 -9.02
N ASN A 69 -19.16 -20.02 -7.77
CA ASN A 69 -19.36 -18.63 -7.29
C ASN A 69 -18.07 -17.81 -7.24
N PHE A 70 -16.90 -18.47 -7.28
CA PHE A 70 -15.58 -17.84 -7.29
C PHE A 70 -14.90 -17.91 -8.67
N ARG A 71 -15.62 -18.37 -9.70
CA ARG A 71 -15.08 -18.50 -11.04
C ARG A 71 -14.85 -17.14 -11.66
N VAL A 72 -13.61 -16.86 -12.05
CA VAL A 72 -13.28 -15.70 -12.89
C VAL A 72 -13.87 -15.93 -14.29
N THR A 73 -14.85 -15.13 -14.68
CA THR A 73 -15.58 -15.29 -15.96
C THR A 73 -15.00 -14.44 -17.08
N THR A 74 -14.33 -13.34 -16.75
CA THR A 74 -13.66 -12.46 -17.72
C THR A 74 -12.65 -13.27 -18.53
N ARG A 75 -12.64 -13.11 -19.85
CA ARG A 75 -11.60 -13.68 -20.73
C ARG A 75 -10.73 -12.55 -21.26
N CYS A 76 -9.42 -12.75 -21.29
CA CYS A 76 -8.53 -11.76 -21.88
C CYS A 76 -8.67 -11.79 -23.41
N GLY A 77 -8.54 -10.62 -24.04
CA GLY A 77 -8.57 -10.47 -25.49
C GLY A 77 -7.24 -10.83 -26.14
N ASP A 78 -7.19 -10.65 -27.47
CA ASP A 78 -5.97 -10.84 -28.24
C ASP A 78 -4.90 -9.82 -27.84
N LEU A 79 -3.65 -10.28 -27.74
CA LEU A 79 -2.54 -9.49 -27.26
C LEU A 79 -2.32 -8.23 -28.12
N VAL A 80 -2.24 -7.08 -27.46
CA VAL A 80 -1.87 -5.81 -28.08
C VAL A 80 -0.34 -5.68 -28.09
N PRO A 81 0.29 -5.40 -29.23
CA PRO A 81 1.73 -5.14 -29.29
C PRO A 81 2.15 -4.01 -28.34
N PRO A 82 3.29 -4.12 -27.63
CA PRO A 82 3.68 -3.14 -26.61
C PRO A 82 3.68 -1.67 -27.09
N GLU A 83 4.09 -1.42 -28.32
CA GLU A 83 4.09 -0.11 -28.97
C GLU A 83 2.69 0.48 -29.21
N LEU A 84 1.65 -0.36 -29.26
CA LEU A 84 0.26 0.05 -29.45
C LEU A 84 -0.52 0.14 -28.14
N ILE A 85 0.03 -0.33 -27.01
CA ILE A 85 -0.68 -0.34 -25.71
C ILE A 85 -1.07 1.08 -25.29
N ARG A 86 -0.14 2.04 -25.32
CA ARG A 86 -0.45 3.43 -24.93
C ARG A 86 -1.60 4.00 -25.76
N ARG A 87 -1.53 3.81 -27.09
CA ARG A 87 -2.55 4.31 -28.01
C ARG A 87 -3.90 3.66 -27.73
N THR A 88 -3.92 2.35 -27.52
CA THR A 88 -5.12 1.59 -27.17
C THR A 88 -5.77 2.13 -25.90
N VAL A 89 -4.99 2.38 -24.85
CA VAL A 89 -5.51 2.94 -23.59
C VAL A 89 -6.04 4.36 -23.80
N ILE A 90 -5.35 5.21 -24.56
CA ILE A 90 -5.81 6.57 -24.89
C ILE A 90 -7.13 6.53 -25.68
N ASP A 91 -7.24 5.67 -26.68
CA ASP A 91 -8.45 5.52 -27.49
C ASP A 91 -9.64 5.05 -26.65
N ARG A 92 -9.43 4.08 -25.75
CA ARG A 92 -10.50 3.48 -24.95
C ARG A 92 -10.92 4.32 -23.75
N ILE A 93 -10.00 5.06 -23.12
CA ILE A 93 -10.27 5.81 -21.89
C ILE A 93 -10.50 7.29 -22.17
N PHE A 94 -9.73 7.89 -23.07
CA PHE A 94 -9.69 9.33 -23.29
C PHE A 94 -10.18 9.72 -24.69
N ASN A 95 -10.90 8.82 -25.36
CA ASN A 95 -11.48 9.04 -26.69
C ASN A 95 -10.46 9.54 -27.72
N GLY A 96 -9.23 8.99 -27.66
CA GLY A 96 -8.17 9.25 -28.63
C GLY A 96 -7.30 10.49 -28.38
N THR A 97 -7.65 11.30 -27.38
CA THR A 97 -6.89 12.50 -27.00
C THR A 97 -6.09 12.23 -25.72
N SER A 98 -4.81 12.64 -25.70
CA SER A 98 -3.98 12.51 -24.50
C SER A 98 -4.59 13.30 -23.34
N PRO A 99 -4.66 12.76 -22.11
CA PRO A 99 -5.13 13.53 -20.96
C PRO A 99 -4.21 14.72 -20.63
N TYR A 100 -2.99 14.75 -21.17
CA TYR A 100 -2.05 15.86 -21.01
C TYR A 100 -2.23 16.98 -22.05
N SER A 101 -3.04 16.78 -23.09
CA SER A 101 -3.36 17.84 -24.05
C SER A 101 -4.14 18.96 -23.34
N ASP A 102 -3.69 20.21 -23.50
CA ASP A 102 -4.27 21.41 -22.87
C ASP A 102 -4.40 21.34 -21.35
N PHE A 103 -3.56 20.52 -20.69
CA PHE A 103 -3.50 20.40 -19.25
C PHE A 103 -2.59 21.50 -18.63
N PRO A 104 -2.95 22.11 -17.49
CA PRO A 104 -4.14 21.88 -16.68
C PRO A 104 -5.37 22.69 -17.13
N PRO A 105 -6.60 22.18 -16.89
CA PRO A 105 -7.80 22.93 -17.25
C PRO A 105 -7.93 24.21 -16.39
N PRO A 106 -8.44 25.33 -16.94
CA PRO A 106 -8.44 26.63 -16.26
C PRO A 106 -9.12 26.64 -14.88
N HIS A 107 -10.19 25.85 -14.70
CA HIS A 107 -10.93 25.79 -13.44
C HIS A 107 -10.13 25.11 -12.30
N ALA A 108 -9.18 24.24 -12.65
CA ALA A 108 -8.34 23.52 -11.69
C ALA A 108 -6.95 24.17 -11.51
N ALA A 109 -6.42 24.82 -12.54
CA ALA A 109 -5.03 25.28 -12.61
C ALA A 109 -4.55 26.05 -11.36
N LYS A 110 -5.37 26.98 -10.86
CA LYS A 110 -5.02 27.80 -9.67
C LYS A 110 -4.87 27.01 -8.35
N TYR A 111 -5.38 25.78 -8.31
CA TYR A 111 -5.32 24.92 -7.13
C TYR A 111 -4.16 23.92 -7.18
N LEU A 112 -3.56 23.73 -8.35
CA LEU A 112 -2.48 22.77 -8.54
C LEU A 112 -1.15 23.37 -8.11
N ARG A 113 -0.37 22.58 -7.36
CA ARG A 113 1.00 22.94 -7.04
C ARG A 113 1.92 22.56 -8.19
N PRO A 114 2.89 23.41 -8.56
CA PRO A 114 3.81 23.10 -9.66
C PRO A 114 4.51 21.75 -9.51
N LYS A 115 4.92 21.40 -8.28
CA LYS A 115 5.53 20.11 -7.94
C LYS A 115 5.11 19.69 -6.53
N ARG A 116 4.52 18.50 -6.42
CA ARG A 116 4.06 17.88 -5.17
C ARG A 116 4.14 16.35 -5.26
N ILE A 117 5.35 15.86 -5.47
CA ILE A 117 5.62 14.41 -5.59
C ILE A 117 5.70 13.81 -4.20
N LYS A 118 4.87 12.80 -3.92
CA LYS A 118 4.83 12.10 -2.63
C LYS A 118 4.44 10.63 -2.84
N GLY A 119 5.06 9.76 -2.06
CA GLY A 119 4.80 8.32 -2.01
C GLY A 119 5.65 7.70 -0.90
N TRP A 120 5.35 6.46 -0.55
CA TRP A 120 6.09 5.68 0.44
C TRP A 120 6.76 4.51 -0.29
N GLY A 121 7.96 4.11 0.14
CA GLY A 121 8.67 3.01 -0.51
C GLY A 121 9.20 3.29 -1.94
N SER A 122 8.80 4.39 -2.57
CA SER A 122 8.94 4.68 -4.01
C SER A 122 10.37 4.78 -4.58
N TYR A 123 11.41 4.59 -3.78
CA TYR A 123 12.82 4.77 -4.17
C TYR A 123 13.71 3.59 -3.73
N GLY A 124 13.11 2.44 -3.40
CA GLY A 124 13.85 1.24 -3.01
C GLY A 124 14.74 0.69 -4.13
N ALA A 125 15.82 -0.01 -3.78
CA ALA A 125 16.72 -0.62 -4.78
C ALA A 125 16.02 -1.63 -5.70
N VAL A 126 14.92 -2.23 -5.23
CA VAL A 126 14.08 -3.17 -5.97
C VAL A 126 13.67 -2.63 -7.35
N PHE A 127 13.34 -1.34 -7.47
CA PHE A 127 12.89 -0.75 -8.74
C PHE A 127 13.98 -0.82 -9.80
N GLU A 128 15.19 -0.35 -9.48
CA GLU A 128 16.32 -0.39 -10.41
C GLU A 128 16.74 -1.84 -10.73
N ASN A 129 16.78 -2.71 -9.71
CA ASN A 129 17.12 -4.12 -9.87
C ASN A 129 16.16 -4.81 -10.85
N LEU A 130 14.85 -4.63 -10.66
CA LEU A 130 13.82 -5.23 -11.52
C LEU A 130 13.81 -4.61 -12.91
N ILE A 131 13.96 -3.29 -13.06
CA ILE A 131 14.00 -2.65 -14.38
C ILE A 131 15.22 -3.14 -15.18
N ARG A 132 16.39 -3.29 -14.55
CA ARG A 132 17.58 -3.85 -15.21
C ARG A 132 17.39 -5.32 -15.63
N GLN A 133 16.75 -6.11 -14.77
CA GLN A 133 16.48 -7.53 -15.03
C GLN A 133 15.45 -7.73 -16.14
N VAL A 134 14.32 -7.03 -16.05
CA VAL A 134 13.14 -7.25 -16.90
C VAL A 134 13.24 -6.50 -18.23
N LYS A 135 13.90 -5.33 -18.24
CA LYS A 135 13.97 -4.40 -19.38
C LYS A 135 12.57 -4.10 -19.96
N PRO A 136 11.64 -3.57 -19.14
CA PRO A 136 10.22 -3.52 -19.48
C PRO A 136 9.92 -2.55 -20.63
N ARG A 137 9.07 -2.97 -21.59
CA ARG A 137 8.39 -2.07 -22.54
C ARG A 137 7.13 -1.48 -21.92
N THR A 138 6.45 -2.22 -21.06
CA THR A 138 5.23 -1.79 -20.37
C THR A 138 5.30 -2.13 -18.88
N ILE A 139 5.15 -1.11 -18.06
CA ILE A 139 4.99 -1.21 -16.60
C ILE A 139 3.55 -0.83 -16.26
N VAL A 140 2.91 -1.58 -15.36
CA VAL A 140 1.62 -1.20 -14.77
C VAL A 140 1.83 -0.99 -13.28
N GLU A 141 1.55 0.22 -12.79
CA GLU A 141 1.56 0.56 -11.37
C GLU A 141 0.11 0.60 -10.87
N ILE A 142 -0.18 -0.13 -9.80
CA ILE A 142 -1.51 -0.24 -9.20
C ILE A 142 -1.46 0.45 -7.84
N GLY A 143 -2.07 1.63 -7.73
CA GLY A 143 -1.93 2.54 -6.58
C GLY A 143 -0.87 3.61 -6.82
N SER A 144 -1.19 4.59 -7.67
CA SER A 144 -0.22 5.59 -8.13
C SER A 144 -0.15 6.84 -7.26
N PHE A 145 -1.21 7.17 -6.53
CA PHE A 145 -1.32 8.34 -5.68
C PHE A 145 -0.82 9.64 -6.35
N LEU A 146 0.29 10.23 -5.87
CA LEU A 146 0.91 11.44 -6.42
C LEU A 146 2.09 11.16 -7.38
N GLY A 147 2.32 9.89 -7.71
CA GLY A 147 3.20 9.44 -8.80
C GLY A 147 4.68 9.36 -8.47
N ALA A 148 5.05 9.23 -7.19
CA ALA A 148 6.46 9.18 -6.80
C ALA A 148 7.22 7.98 -7.40
N SER A 149 6.64 6.77 -7.29
CA SER A 149 7.19 5.53 -7.84
C SER A 149 7.16 5.53 -9.36
N ALA A 150 6.05 5.91 -10.00
CA ALA A 150 5.98 6.10 -11.45
C ALA A 150 7.06 7.04 -12.01
N ILE A 151 7.23 8.23 -11.40
CA ILE A 151 8.26 9.20 -11.81
C ILE A 151 9.67 8.63 -11.54
N HIS A 152 9.86 7.88 -10.46
CA HIS A 152 11.13 7.20 -10.19
C HIS A 152 11.45 6.13 -11.24
N MET A 153 10.48 5.29 -11.60
CA MET A 153 10.60 4.28 -12.65
C MET A 153 10.88 4.92 -14.01
N ALA A 154 10.21 6.03 -14.36
CA ALA A 154 10.47 6.76 -15.60
C ALA A 154 11.88 7.39 -15.64
N ASN A 155 12.38 7.89 -14.50
CA ASN A 155 13.76 8.32 -14.37
C ASN A 155 14.75 7.17 -14.56
N LEU A 156 14.45 6.00 -13.99
CA LEU A 156 15.29 4.81 -14.11
C LEU A 156 15.35 4.32 -15.56
N THR A 157 14.20 4.14 -16.22
CA THR A 157 14.15 3.67 -17.61
C THR A 157 14.85 4.63 -18.56
N ARG A 158 14.64 5.95 -18.41
CA ARG A 158 15.39 6.98 -19.17
C ARG A 158 16.91 6.85 -18.97
N ARG A 159 17.38 6.79 -17.72
CA ARG A 159 18.83 6.64 -17.42
C ARG A 159 19.43 5.36 -17.96
N LEU A 160 18.63 4.31 -18.10
CA LEU A 160 19.06 3.00 -18.60
C LEU A 160 18.90 2.85 -20.13
N GLY A 161 18.52 3.91 -20.85
CA GLY A 161 18.35 3.89 -22.31
C GLY A 161 17.07 3.18 -22.78
N MET A 162 16.06 3.09 -21.92
CA MET A 162 14.76 2.47 -22.19
C MET A 162 13.67 3.55 -22.35
N GLU A 163 13.91 4.53 -23.21
CA GLU A 163 13.03 5.70 -23.38
C GLU A 163 11.62 5.34 -23.88
N GLU A 164 11.51 4.20 -24.54
CA GLU A 164 10.27 3.64 -25.08
C GLU A 164 9.36 3.00 -24.01
N THR A 165 9.84 2.82 -22.77
CA THR A 165 9.05 2.22 -21.71
C THR A 165 7.81 3.07 -21.39
N GLN A 166 6.65 2.42 -21.40
CA GLN A 166 5.37 3.02 -21.01
C GLN A 166 4.99 2.58 -19.60
N ILE A 167 4.49 3.51 -18.79
CA ILE A 167 4.04 3.29 -17.42
C ILE A 167 2.57 3.65 -17.35
N LEU A 168 1.71 2.65 -17.13
CA LEU A 168 0.28 2.84 -16.92
C LEU A 168 0.00 2.90 -15.42
N CYS A 169 -0.52 4.03 -14.96
CA CYS A 169 -0.72 4.34 -13.55
C CYS A 169 -2.21 4.17 -13.17
N VAL A 170 -2.56 3.03 -12.59
CA VAL A 170 -3.91 2.65 -12.21
C VAL A 170 -4.21 3.14 -10.79
N ASP A 171 -5.14 4.08 -10.67
CA ASP A 171 -5.63 4.61 -9.40
C ASP A 171 -7.01 5.22 -9.65
N ASP A 172 -7.92 5.19 -8.66
CA ASP A 172 -9.19 5.90 -8.83
C ASP A 172 -9.04 7.42 -8.71
N PHE A 173 -7.88 7.87 -8.21
CA PHE A 173 -7.47 9.24 -7.92
C PHE A 173 -8.51 10.04 -7.13
N ARG A 174 -9.28 9.36 -6.28
CA ARG A 174 -10.26 9.97 -5.37
C ARG A 174 -9.82 9.90 -3.91
N GLY A 175 -8.81 9.07 -3.62
CA GLY A 175 -8.40 8.75 -2.26
C GLY A 175 -9.41 7.83 -1.57
N TRP A 176 -9.20 7.58 -0.28
CA TRP A 176 -10.05 6.69 0.53
C TRP A 176 -10.96 7.47 1.49
N PRO A 177 -11.98 6.84 2.09
CA PRO A 177 -12.76 7.44 3.18
C PRO A 177 -11.84 7.91 4.34
N GLY A 178 -11.83 9.21 4.65
CA GLY A 178 -10.89 9.80 5.62
C GLY A 178 -9.58 10.31 5.01
N PHE A 179 -9.42 10.28 3.68
CA PHE A 179 -8.29 10.89 2.97
C PHE A 179 -8.09 12.35 3.37
N ARG A 180 -9.18 13.11 3.43
CA ARG A 180 -9.18 14.54 3.78
C ARG A 180 -8.70 14.84 5.20
N ASP A 181 -8.77 13.88 6.12
CA ASP A 181 -8.27 14.06 7.49
C ASP A 181 -6.73 14.18 7.50
N ARG A 182 -6.08 13.48 6.57
CA ARG A 182 -4.62 13.43 6.41
C ARG A 182 -4.08 14.38 5.33
N PHE A 183 -4.86 14.65 4.29
CA PHE A 183 -4.44 15.42 3.10
C PHE A 183 -5.36 16.62 2.84
N LYS A 184 -5.43 17.53 3.83
CA LYS A 184 -6.26 18.74 3.78
C LYS A 184 -5.87 19.70 2.65
N ASP A 185 -4.63 19.59 2.20
CA ASP A 185 -3.97 20.53 1.31
C ASP A 185 -3.95 20.09 -0.17
N VAL A 186 -4.58 18.95 -0.48
CA VAL A 186 -5.05 18.63 -1.84
C VAL A 186 -6.44 19.25 -1.99
N ALA A 187 -6.60 20.10 -3.00
CA ALA A 187 -7.84 20.86 -3.19
C ALA A 187 -9.04 19.95 -3.50
N LEU A 188 -10.21 20.41 -3.07
CA LEU A 188 -11.52 19.84 -3.39
C LEU A 188 -12.30 20.88 -4.17
N VAL A 189 -12.73 20.56 -5.39
CA VAL A 189 -13.55 21.46 -6.22
C VAL A 189 -14.81 20.71 -6.61
N ASN A 190 -15.98 21.25 -6.22
CA ASN A 190 -17.29 20.65 -6.51
C ASN A 190 -17.43 19.17 -6.10
N GLY A 191 -16.82 18.80 -4.97
CA GLY A 191 -16.86 17.42 -4.46
C GLY A 191 -15.81 16.48 -5.07
N ASP A 192 -15.01 16.94 -6.03
CA ASP A 192 -13.91 16.19 -6.60
C ASP A 192 -12.57 16.57 -5.95
N VAL A 193 -11.85 15.56 -5.46
CA VAL A 193 -10.49 15.75 -4.94
C VAL A 193 -9.58 15.85 -6.15
N LEU A 194 -8.85 16.95 -6.30
CA LEU A 194 -7.99 17.19 -7.46
C LEU A 194 -6.70 16.34 -7.46
N LEU A 195 -6.75 15.12 -6.91
CA LEU A 195 -5.60 14.23 -6.79
C LEU A 195 -5.11 13.77 -8.16
N MET A 196 -6.01 13.43 -9.10
CA MET A 196 -5.62 13.08 -10.48
C MET A 196 -4.88 14.24 -11.16
N TYR A 197 -5.43 15.45 -11.07
CA TYR A 197 -4.78 16.62 -11.66
C TYR A 197 -3.46 16.94 -10.97
N GLN A 198 -3.35 16.77 -9.65
CA GLN A 198 -2.07 16.96 -8.97
C GLN A 198 -1.04 15.90 -9.36
N PHE A 199 -1.44 14.63 -9.57
CA PHE A 199 -0.60 13.58 -10.16
C PHE A 199 -0.13 13.97 -11.57
N MET A 200 -1.05 14.39 -12.45
CA MET A 200 -0.72 14.79 -13.81
C MET A 200 0.21 16.00 -13.84
N GLN A 201 0.00 16.98 -12.96
CA GLN A 201 0.89 18.13 -12.79
C GLN A 201 2.30 17.70 -12.37
N ASN A 202 2.43 16.71 -11.49
CA ASN A 202 3.73 16.15 -11.13
C ASN A 202 4.44 15.51 -12.32
N VAL A 203 3.70 14.72 -13.13
CA VAL A 203 4.22 14.08 -14.34
C VAL A 203 4.67 15.12 -15.38
N VAL A 204 3.86 16.14 -15.64
CA VAL A 204 4.19 17.24 -16.56
C VAL A 204 5.42 18.00 -16.07
N SER A 205 5.46 18.37 -14.78
CA SER A 205 6.60 19.08 -14.18
C SER A 205 7.91 18.26 -14.16
N SER A 206 7.81 16.95 -14.37
CA SER A 206 8.94 16.02 -14.44
C SER A 206 9.25 15.60 -15.88
N GLU A 207 8.57 16.18 -16.88
CA GLU A 207 8.80 15.91 -18.31
C GLU A 207 8.61 14.43 -18.69
N TYR A 208 7.61 13.78 -18.09
CA TYR A 208 7.27 12.36 -18.33
C TYR A 208 5.89 12.13 -18.90
N SER A 209 5.21 13.17 -19.39
CA SER A 209 3.85 13.06 -19.98
C SER A 209 3.78 12.12 -21.19
N GLY A 210 4.90 11.88 -21.89
CA GLY A 210 5.00 10.92 -22.99
C GLY A 210 5.17 9.45 -22.57
N SER A 211 5.63 9.19 -21.34
CA SER A 211 5.96 7.83 -20.86
C SER A 211 5.03 7.35 -19.76
N ILE A 212 4.47 8.26 -18.96
CA ILE A 212 3.50 7.95 -17.90
C ILE A 212 2.09 8.27 -18.42
N LEU A 213 1.11 7.43 -18.12
CA LEU A 213 -0.29 7.63 -18.47
C LEU A 213 -1.20 7.27 -17.28
N PRO A 214 -2.06 8.20 -16.78
CA PRO A 214 -3.03 7.86 -15.76
C PRO A 214 -4.12 6.95 -16.32
N VAL A 215 -4.58 6.01 -15.50
CA VAL A 215 -5.73 5.15 -15.74
C VAL A 215 -6.69 5.36 -14.55
N PRO A 216 -7.60 6.35 -14.64
CA PRO A 216 -8.32 6.90 -13.49
C PRO A 216 -9.56 6.08 -13.07
N PHE A 217 -9.33 4.80 -12.78
CA PHE A 217 -10.36 3.83 -12.43
C PHE A 217 -9.93 2.98 -11.24
N SER A 218 -10.90 2.35 -10.57
CA SER A 218 -10.59 1.38 -9.52
C SER A 218 -9.72 0.25 -10.08
N THR A 219 -8.82 -0.27 -9.26
CA THR A 219 -7.89 -1.34 -9.62
C THR A 219 -8.61 -2.53 -10.26
N GLY A 220 -9.73 -2.95 -9.67
CA GLY A 220 -10.57 -4.04 -10.18
C GLY A 220 -11.07 -3.80 -11.60
N SER A 221 -11.71 -2.64 -11.84
CA SER A 221 -12.29 -2.33 -13.15
C SER A 221 -11.22 -2.11 -14.23
N ALA A 222 -10.12 -1.44 -13.87
CA ALA A 222 -9.00 -1.19 -14.78
C ALA A 222 -8.31 -2.49 -15.21
N LEU A 223 -7.96 -3.37 -14.25
CA LEU A 223 -7.26 -4.63 -14.55
C LEU A 223 -8.12 -5.60 -15.34
N GLU A 224 -9.43 -5.67 -15.06
CA GLU A 224 -10.37 -6.48 -15.84
C GLU A 224 -10.45 -5.98 -17.29
N LYS A 225 -10.59 -4.67 -17.50
CA LYS A 225 -10.64 -4.10 -18.85
C LYS A 225 -9.32 -4.19 -19.60
N MET A 226 -8.17 -4.02 -18.93
CA MET A 226 -6.86 -4.23 -19.54
C MET A 226 -6.72 -5.67 -20.05
N CYS A 227 -7.12 -6.67 -19.26
CA CYS A 227 -7.15 -8.06 -19.70
C CYS A 227 -8.09 -8.25 -20.91
N GLU A 228 -9.33 -7.76 -20.85
CA GLU A 228 -10.27 -7.85 -22.00
C GLU A 228 -9.75 -7.17 -23.27
N TRP A 229 -8.97 -6.09 -23.13
CA TRP A 229 -8.36 -5.38 -24.24
C TRP A 229 -7.05 -6.00 -24.72
N GLY A 230 -6.56 -7.06 -24.07
CA GLY A 230 -5.31 -7.71 -24.42
C GLY A 230 -4.06 -6.90 -24.06
N VAL A 231 -4.19 -5.93 -23.15
CA VAL A 231 -3.05 -5.18 -22.62
C VAL A 231 -2.24 -6.09 -21.70
N THR A 232 -0.93 -6.14 -21.94
CA THR A 232 0.01 -6.89 -21.09
C THR A 232 1.13 -6.03 -20.54
N ALA A 233 1.67 -6.43 -19.39
CA ALA A 233 2.77 -5.79 -18.70
C ALA A 233 3.98 -6.72 -18.57
N ASP A 234 5.18 -6.15 -18.69
CA ASP A 234 6.45 -6.80 -18.36
C ASP A 234 6.70 -6.81 -16.85
N LEU A 235 6.33 -5.71 -16.19
CA LEU A 235 6.53 -5.46 -14.78
C LEU A 235 5.26 -4.84 -14.20
N VAL A 236 4.80 -5.37 -13.07
CA VAL A 236 3.61 -4.89 -12.37
C VAL A 236 3.95 -4.57 -10.93
N GLU A 237 3.69 -3.33 -10.51
CA GLU A 237 3.79 -2.88 -9.12
C GLU A 237 2.41 -2.84 -8.46
N ILE A 238 2.28 -3.35 -7.24
CA ILE A 238 1.07 -3.23 -6.41
C ILE A 238 1.38 -2.44 -5.12
N ASP A 239 0.74 -1.28 -4.97
CA ASP A 239 0.78 -0.41 -3.78
C ASP A 239 -0.55 0.35 -3.58
N ALA A 240 -1.70 -0.30 -3.83
CA ALA A 240 -3.03 0.32 -3.71
C ALA A 240 -3.70 0.09 -2.35
N GLY A 241 -4.11 -1.16 -2.08
CA GLY A 241 -4.82 -1.54 -0.87
C GLY A 241 -3.93 -2.25 0.14
N HIS A 242 -4.04 -1.88 1.42
CA HIS A 242 -3.12 -2.34 2.47
C HIS A 242 -3.72 -3.47 3.32
N ASP A 243 -5.01 -3.77 3.12
CA ASP A 243 -5.71 -4.90 3.73
C ASP A 243 -5.62 -6.17 2.87
N PHE A 244 -5.88 -7.32 3.49
CA PHE A 244 -5.80 -8.61 2.81
C PHE A 244 -6.72 -8.71 1.58
N ASN A 245 -7.97 -8.25 1.64
CA ASN A 245 -8.94 -8.48 0.56
C ASN A 245 -8.58 -7.65 -0.67
N SER A 246 -8.24 -6.38 -0.47
CA SER A 246 -7.83 -5.50 -1.57
C SER A 246 -6.55 -6.03 -2.24
N ALA A 247 -5.50 -6.30 -1.45
CA ALA A 247 -4.23 -6.83 -1.99
C ALA A 247 -4.42 -8.19 -2.68
N TRP A 248 -5.20 -9.09 -2.09
CA TRP A 248 -5.54 -10.39 -2.68
C TRP A 248 -6.20 -10.22 -4.05
N ALA A 249 -7.20 -9.34 -4.14
CA ALA A 249 -7.96 -9.13 -5.35
C ALA A 249 -7.13 -8.44 -6.45
N ASP A 250 -6.24 -7.51 -6.07
CA ASP A 250 -5.30 -6.86 -6.99
C ASP A 250 -4.28 -7.85 -7.54
N ILE A 251 -3.64 -8.66 -6.69
CA ILE A 251 -2.68 -9.70 -7.11
C ILE A 251 -3.35 -10.66 -8.11
N ASN A 252 -4.53 -11.20 -7.79
CA ASN A 252 -5.22 -12.17 -8.64
C ASN A 252 -5.66 -11.59 -9.99
N ARG A 253 -5.97 -10.29 -10.07
CA ARG A 253 -6.30 -9.63 -11.35
C ARG A 253 -5.05 -9.28 -12.13
N ALA A 254 -4.03 -8.76 -11.46
CA ALA A 254 -2.84 -8.21 -12.09
C ALA A 254 -1.97 -9.29 -12.75
N VAL A 255 -1.90 -10.49 -12.17
CA VAL A 255 -1.23 -11.64 -12.83
C VAL A 255 -1.82 -12.02 -14.19
N ARG A 256 -3.07 -11.64 -14.47
CA ARG A 256 -3.75 -11.96 -15.74
C ARG A 256 -3.34 -11.06 -16.89
N ILE A 257 -2.78 -9.89 -16.58
CA ILE A 257 -2.20 -8.97 -17.56
C ILE A 257 -0.68 -9.08 -17.61
N LEU A 258 -0.08 -9.98 -16.82
CA LEU A 258 1.36 -10.17 -16.85
C LEU A 258 1.74 -11.05 -18.04
N ARG A 259 2.68 -10.61 -18.88
CA ARG A 259 3.16 -11.45 -19.96
C ARG A 259 3.94 -12.66 -19.41
N PRO A 260 4.11 -13.73 -20.19
CA PRO A 260 5.01 -14.82 -19.83
C PRO A 260 6.41 -14.29 -19.47
N GLY A 261 6.90 -14.68 -18.28
CA GLY A 261 8.20 -14.24 -17.77
C GLY A 261 8.24 -12.80 -17.25
N GLY A 262 7.10 -12.12 -17.15
CA GLY A 262 6.99 -10.87 -16.41
C GLY A 262 7.16 -11.07 -14.91
N VAL A 263 7.32 -9.95 -14.21
CA VAL A 263 7.50 -9.91 -12.75
C VAL A 263 6.39 -9.08 -12.11
N ILE A 264 5.88 -9.57 -11.00
CA ILE A 264 4.97 -8.81 -10.14
C ILE A 264 5.64 -8.55 -8.79
N PHE A 265 5.58 -7.32 -8.34
CA PHE A 265 6.15 -6.88 -7.07
C PHE A 265 5.22 -5.87 -6.40
N GLY A 266 5.46 -5.55 -5.14
CA GLY A 266 4.67 -4.56 -4.44
C GLY A 266 5.25 -4.22 -3.08
N HIS A 267 4.68 -3.21 -2.43
CA HIS A 267 5.15 -2.70 -1.14
C HIS A 267 4.42 -3.39 0.04
N ASP A 268 4.61 -2.86 1.24
CA ASP A 268 3.86 -3.19 2.46
C ASP A 268 3.95 -4.64 2.94
N TYR A 269 5.01 -5.34 2.55
CA TYR A 269 5.23 -6.72 2.98
C TYR A 269 5.53 -6.81 4.49
N PHE A 270 6.31 -5.86 5.03
CA PHE A 270 6.72 -5.83 6.44
C PHE A 270 6.04 -4.70 7.23
N THR A 271 4.70 -4.71 7.27
CA THR A 271 3.91 -3.75 8.08
C THR A 271 3.46 -4.34 9.42
N ALA A 272 3.04 -3.47 10.36
CA ALA A 272 2.44 -3.88 11.64
C ALA A 272 1.13 -4.67 11.49
N ALA A 273 0.54 -4.70 10.29
CA ALA A 273 -0.61 -5.55 10.00
C ALA A 273 -0.21 -7.04 9.88
N ASP A 274 1.08 -7.36 9.71
CA ASP A 274 1.67 -8.71 9.58
C ASP A 274 0.76 -9.66 8.76
N ASN A 275 0.31 -10.76 9.36
CA ASN A 275 -0.50 -11.82 8.74
C ASN A 275 -1.97 -11.42 8.53
N ARG A 276 -2.33 -10.14 8.52
CA ARG A 276 -3.70 -9.66 8.26
C ARG A 276 -3.81 -8.74 7.05
N GLY A 277 -2.68 -8.30 6.49
CA GLY A 277 -2.63 -7.39 5.35
C GLY A 277 -1.99 -8.02 4.12
N VAL A 278 -1.21 -7.20 3.41
CA VAL A 278 -0.53 -7.55 2.15
C VAL A 278 0.29 -8.83 2.26
N ARG A 279 1.10 -9.01 3.31
CA ARG A 279 1.93 -10.23 3.48
C ARG A 279 1.12 -11.52 3.39
N ARG A 280 -0.05 -11.57 4.05
CA ARG A 280 -0.91 -12.75 4.01
C ARG A 280 -1.48 -12.99 2.61
N ALA A 281 -1.87 -11.94 1.90
CA ALA A 281 -2.37 -12.06 0.52
C ALA A 281 -1.30 -12.61 -0.42
N VAL A 282 -0.09 -12.05 -0.34
CA VAL A 282 1.08 -12.47 -1.14
C VAL A 282 1.46 -13.93 -0.83
N ASN A 283 1.56 -14.30 0.45
CA ASN A 283 1.93 -15.66 0.85
C ASN A 283 0.89 -16.68 0.42
N LEU A 284 -0.40 -16.41 0.63
CA LEU A 284 -1.47 -17.30 0.21
C LEU A 284 -1.48 -17.48 -1.32
N PHE A 285 -1.25 -16.40 -2.06
CA PHE A 285 -1.25 -16.44 -3.52
C PHE A 285 -0.08 -17.28 -4.02
N ALA A 286 1.11 -17.06 -3.44
CA ALA A 286 2.30 -17.83 -3.76
C ALA A 286 2.14 -19.31 -3.40
N GLU A 287 1.56 -19.63 -2.25
CA GLU A 287 1.32 -21.01 -1.80
C GLU A 287 0.39 -21.78 -2.76
N ILE A 288 -0.77 -21.20 -3.09
CA ILE A 288 -1.75 -21.82 -4.00
C ILE A 288 -1.13 -22.06 -5.39
N ASN A 289 -0.31 -21.14 -5.87
CA ASN A 289 0.30 -21.21 -7.20
C ASN A 289 1.70 -21.84 -7.20
N ARG A 290 2.18 -22.36 -6.06
CA ARG A 290 3.51 -22.97 -5.88
C ARG A 290 4.66 -22.04 -6.32
N LEU A 291 4.50 -20.74 -6.07
CA LEU A 291 5.48 -19.71 -6.38
C LEU A 291 6.34 -19.39 -5.14
N LYS A 292 7.49 -18.77 -5.38
CA LYS A 292 8.38 -18.28 -4.30
C LYS A 292 8.26 -16.78 -4.18
N VAL A 293 8.08 -16.29 -2.96
CA VAL A 293 8.15 -14.86 -2.63
C VAL A 293 9.59 -14.53 -2.28
N LYS A 294 10.14 -13.51 -2.95
CA LYS A 294 11.39 -12.86 -2.57
C LYS A 294 11.06 -11.52 -1.93
N THR A 295 11.99 -10.99 -1.15
CA THR A 295 11.84 -9.67 -0.51
C THR A 295 13.06 -8.82 -0.77
N ASP A 296 12.84 -7.53 -1.05
CA ASP A 296 13.88 -6.51 -1.17
C ASP A 296 13.42 -5.27 -0.40
N GLY A 297 14.01 -5.07 0.78
CA GLY A 297 13.54 -4.07 1.74
C GLY A 297 12.09 -4.34 2.19
N GLN A 298 11.22 -3.36 2.00
CA GLN A 298 9.78 -3.45 2.30
C GLN A 298 8.95 -4.09 1.17
N HIS A 299 9.59 -4.37 0.02
CA HIS A 299 8.90 -4.90 -1.14
C HIS A 299 8.96 -6.42 -1.20
N TRP A 300 7.89 -7.00 -1.71
CA TRP A 300 7.82 -8.40 -2.12
C TRP A 300 7.93 -8.52 -3.62
N VAL A 301 8.47 -9.62 -4.10
CA VAL A 301 8.67 -9.91 -5.53
C VAL A 301 8.28 -11.36 -5.80
N ILE A 302 7.52 -11.59 -6.85
CA ILE A 302 7.22 -12.91 -7.41
C ILE A 302 7.63 -12.91 -8.88
N ASP A 303 8.67 -13.68 -9.19
CA ASP A 303 9.17 -13.85 -10.56
C ASP A 303 8.43 -14.99 -11.28
N SER A 304 8.49 -14.97 -12.62
CA SER A 304 8.14 -16.12 -13.47
C SER A 304 6.74 -16.68 -13.22
N VAL A 305 5.76 -15.80 -12.99
CA VAL A 305 4.37 -16.21 -12.84
C VAL A 305 3.90 -16.89 -14.13
N LYS A 306 3.80 -18.21 -14.09
CA LYS A 306 3.15 -19.03 -15.11
C LYS A 306 1.96 -19.72 -14.43
N LEU A 307 0.80 -19.11 -14.56
CA LEU A 307 -0.44 -19.76 -14.13
C LEU A 307 -0.80 -20.80 -15.19
N THR A 308 -0.79 -22.08 -14.79
CA THR A 308 -1.27 -23.21 -15.60
C THR A 308 -2.78 -23.33 -15.59
#